data_AF-A0A5S4EHB6-F1
#
_entry.id   AF-A0A5S4EHB6-F1
#
_cell.length_a   1.000
_cell.length_b   1.000
_cell.length_c   1.000
_cell.angle_alpha   90.00
_cell.angle_beta   90.00
_cell.angle_gamma   90.00
#
_symmetry.space_group_name_H-M   'P 1'
#
loop_
_entity.id
_entity.type
_entity.pdbx_description
1 polymer ?
#
loop_
_entity_poly.entity_id
_entity_poly.type
_entity_poly.pdbx_seq_one_letter_code
_entity_poly.pdbx_strand_id
1 'polypeptide(L)'
;MGNEADRPARNQLLSRWLAKRCAEWAKGKAEVRVARGKVPQGVAVVRDSNGAAQQVVMGSSGLTSDGLGITPGNPLNLIQASDTADEAAMLSQWFDMQWNSLPHDEASKQAFIESLETLAADCSPFTLYALILSHLFSHAEDEMDEERIVKSATGIRNTLVWKKLYKFQRDGVVGAIDKLDRFGGCIIADSVGLGKTFEALAVIKYFELRNDRVLVLCPKRLRDNWTLYVESVPGSEAKRIPA
;
A
#
# COMPACT_ATOMS: atom_id res chain seq x y z
N MET A 1 -5.13 -7.45 -7.15
CA MET A 1 -4.88 -7.66 -8.58
C MET A 1 -3.39 -7.57 -8.84
N GLY A 2 -2.77 -8.63 -9.35
CA GLY A 2 -1.34 -8.66 -9.68
C GLY A 2 -0.40 -8.90 -8.49
N ASN A 3 0.89 -8.97 -8.77
CA ASN A 3 1.98 -9.22 -7.83
C ASN A 3 2.55 -7.88 -7.27
N GLU A 4 3.68 -7.91 -6.55
CA GLU A 4 4.32 -6.71 -6.02
C GLU A 4 4.80 -5.75 -7.12
N ALA A 5 5.30 -6.30 -8.23
CA ALA A 5 5.80 -5.52 -9.36
C ALA A 5 4.70 -4.72 -10.08
N ASP A 6 3.43 -5.10 -9.92
CA ASP A 6 2.28 -4.35 -10.43
C ASP A 6 1.92 -3.09 -9.62
N ARG A 7 2.62 -2.81 -8.51
CA ARG A 7 2.33 -1.65 -7.64
C ARG A 7 2.33 -0.31 -8.39
N PRO A 8 3.30 0.00 -9.26
CA PRO A 8 3.30 1.27 -10.01
C PRO A 8 2.06 1.40 -10.90
N ALA A 9 1.63 0.31 -11.55
CA ALA A 9 0.43 0.32 -12.40
C ALA A 9 -0.85 0.51 -11.57
N ARG A 10 -0.96 -0.17 -10.42
CA ARG A 10 -2.10 0.03 -9.49
C ARG A 10 -2.19 1.48 -9.00
N ASN A 11 -1.06 2.13 -8.77
CA ASN A 11 -1.01 3.53 -8.31
C ASN A 11 -1.50 4.53 -9.36
N GLN A 12 -1.63 4.13 -10.63
CA GLN A 12 -2.26 4.97 -11.66
C GLN A 12 -3.79 5.00 -11.55
N LEU A 13 -4.38 4.15 -10.69
CA LEU A 13 -5.82 4.10 -10.41
C LEU A 13 -6.70 3.86 -11.66
N LEU A 14 -6.14 3.20 -12.68
CA LEU A 14 -6.83 2.90 -13.95
C LEU A 14 -7.67 1.60 -13.91
N SER A 15 -7.61 0.84 -12.82
CA SER A 15 -8.25 -0.49 -12.69
C SER A 15 -9.71 -0.51 -13.11
N ARG A 16 -10.49 0.48 -12.65
CA ARG A 16 -11.92 0.59 -12.97
C ARG A 16 -12.14 0.77 -14.47
N TRP A 17 -11.39 1.70 -15.07
CA TRP A 17 -11.51 2.02 -16.50
C TRP A 17 -11.07 0.83 -17.37
N LEU A 18 -9.97 0.16 -17.01
CA LEU A 18 -9.50 -1.05 -17.69
C LEU A 18 -10.50 -2.19 -17.58
N ALA A 19 -11.07 -2.42 -16.39
CA ALA A 19 -12.09 -3.45 -16.18
C ALA A 19 -13.33 -3.20 -17.05
N LYS A 20 -13.80 -1.95 -17.12
CA LYS A 20 -14.92 -1.56 -17.99
C LYS A 20 -14.63 -1.83 -19.47
N ARG A 21 -13.46 -1.40 -19.97
CA ARG A 21 -13.05 -1.65 -21.36
C ARG A 21 -12.93 -3.14 -21.67
N CYS A 22 -12.40 -3.92 -20.72
CA CYS A 22 -12.28 -5.36 -20.85
C CYS A 22 -13.66 -6.03 -20.90
N ALA A 23 -14.60 -5.62 -20.05
CA ALA A 23 -15.97 -6.13 -20.05
C ALA A 23 -16.70 -5.83 -21.37
N GLU A 24 -16.57 -4.60 -21.90
CA GLU A 24 -17.12 -4.21 -23.20
C GLU A 24 -16.55 -5.04 -24.35
N TRP A 25 -15.23 -5.26 -24.35
CA TRP A 25 -14.58 -6.13 -25.32
C TRP A 25 -15.04 -7.59 -25.18
N ALA A 26 -15.14 -8.11 -23.96
CA ALA A 26 -15.53 -9.49 -23.69
C ALA A 26 -16.96 -9.77 -24.15
N LYS A 27 -17.88 -8.81 -23.97
CA LYS A 27 -19.26 -8.90 -24.45
C LYS A 27 -19.33 -9.07 -25.96
N GLY A 28 -18.66 -8.17 -26.69
CA GLY A 28 -18.83 -8.06 -28.15
C GLY A 28 -17.90 -8.92 -29.00
N LYS A 29 -16.72 -9.28 -28.49
CA LYS A 29 -15.65 -9.86 -29.32
C LYS A 29 -15.01 -11.13 -28.77
N ALA A 30 -15.14 -11.42 -27.49
CA ALA A 30 -14.49 -12.58 -26.89
C ALA A 30 -15.43 -13.79 -26.82
N GLU A 31 -14.86 -14.96 -27.11
CA GLU A 31 -15.40 -16.24 -26.67
C GLU A 31 -14.63 -16.67 -25.42
N VAL A 32 -15.33 -17.12 -24.40
CA VAL A 32 -14.74 -17.50 -23.11
C VAL A 32 -15.16 -18.92 -22.79
N ARG A 33 -14.18 -19.78 -22.49
CA ARG A 33 -14.38 -21.15 -22.01
C ARG A 33 -13.56 -21.38 -20.77
N VAL A 34 -14.09 -22.15 -19.82
CA VAL A 34 -13.44 -22.36 -18.51
C VAL A 34 -12.96 -23.80 -18.38
N ALA A 35 -11.66 -23.95 -18.16
CA ALA A 35 -11.06 -25.24 -17.80
C ALA A 35 -11.40 -25.59 -16.35
N ARG A 36 -11.90 -26.82 -16.11
CA ARG A 36 -12.23 -27.31 -14.76
C ARG A 36 -11.02 -27.79 -13.95
N GLY A 37 -9.86 -27.92 -14.61
CA GLY A 37 -8.59 -28.34 -14.01
C GLY A 37 -7.52 -27.27 -14.13
N LYS A 38 -6.36 -27.52 -13.55
CA LYS A 38 -5.19 -26.64 -13.71
C LYS A 38 -4.75 -26.63 -15.17
N VAL A 39 -4.57 -25.43 -15.71
CA VAL A 39 -3.94 -25.23 -17.02
C VAL A 39 -2.42 -25.17 -16.78
N PRO A 40 -1.64 -26.18 -17.23
CA PRO A 40 -0.23 -26.28 -16.87
C PRO A 40 0.66 -25.27 -17.59
N GLN A 41 0.22 -24.76 -18.74
CA GLN A 41 0.98 -23.86 -19.60
C GLN A 41 0.06 -22.95 -20.40
N GLY A 42 0.50 -21.72 -20.61
CA GLY A 42 -0.19 -20.74 -21.44
C GLY A 42 0.20 -20.91 -22.90
N VAL A 43 -0.77 -20.67 -23.79
CA VAL A 43 -0.59 -20.70 -25.24
C VAL A 43 -1.25 -19.48 -25.85
N ALA A 44 -0.56 -18.80 -26.75
CA ALA A 44 -1.10 -17.73 -27.57
C ALA A 44 -0.93 -18.10 -29.04
N VAL A 45 -2.03 -18.14 -29.79
CA VAL A 45 -2.04 -18.42 -31.23
C VAL A 45 -2.45 -17.15 -31.96
N VAL A 46 -1.58 -16.63 -32.82
CA VAL A 46 -1.86 -15.50 -33.71
C VAL A 46 -2.28 -16.06 -35.06
N ARG A 47 -3.45 -15.64 -35.54
CA ARG A 47 -4.02 -16.05 -36.83
C ARG A 47 -4.20 -14.84 -37.73
N ASP A 48 -4.13 -15.07 -39.04
CA ASP A 48 -4.49 -14.06 -40.05
C ASP A 48 -6.02 -13.93 -40.21
N SER A 49 -6.46 -13.08 -41.15
CA SER A 49 -7.88 -12.90 -41.48
C SER A 49 -8.56 -14.14 -42.04
N ASN A 50 -7.78 -15.11 -42.56
CA ASN A 50 -8.28 -16.37 -43.10
C ASN A 50 -8.31 -17.48 -42.04
N GLY A 51 -7.89 -17.18 -40.80
CA GLY A 51 -7.81 -18.14 -39.70
C GLY A 51 -6.55 -19.01 -39.70
N ALA A 52 -5.62 -18.80 -40.64
CA ALA A 52 -4.36 -19.54 -40.70
C ALA A 52 -3.41 -19.07 -39.60
N ALA A 53 -2.89 -20.03 -38.82
CA ALA A 53 -1.93 -19.76 -37.75
C ALA A 53 -0.63 -19.20 -38.33
N GLN A 54 -0.25 -18.02 -37.85
CA GLN A 54 0.97 -17.32 -38.26
C GLN A 54 2.09 -17.52 -37.25
N GLN A 55 1.74 -17.54 -35.96
CA GLN A 55 2.71 -17.71 -34.88
C GLN A 55 2.01 -18.32 -33.67
N VAL A 56 2.69 -19.24 -32.99
CA VAL A 56 2.25 -19.78 -31.71
C VAL A 56 3.35 -19.54 -30.68
N VAL A 57 2.96 -19.01 -29.53
CA VAL A 57 3.82 -18.87 -28.35
C VAL A 57 3.28 -19.79 -27.27
N MET A 58 4.13 -20.67 -26.75
CA MET A 58 3.77 -21.64 -25.70
C MET A 58 4.81 -21.60 -24.58
N GLY A 59 4.33 -21.72 -23.34
CA GLY A 59 5.19 -21.87 -22.18
C GLY A 59 4.51 -21.37 -20.92
N SER A 60 5.33 -21.03 -19.93
CA SER A 60 4.88 -20.45 -18.66
C SER A 60 4.54 -18.96 -18.78
N SER A 61 3.63 -18.63 -19.71
CA SER A 61 3.15 -17.27 -19.99
C SER A 61 1.64 -17.18 -19.76
N GLY A 62 1.23 -16.78 -18.55
CA GLY A 62 -0.16 -16.48 -18.24
C GLY A 62 -0.60 -15.12 -18.79
N LEU A 63 -1.92 -14.89 -18.85
CA LEU A 63 -2.48 -13.56 -19.12
C LEU A 63 -2.37 -12.66 -17.87
N THR A 64 -1.13 -12.42 -17.45
CA THR A 64 -0.72 -11.61 -16.29
C THR A 64 0.42 -10.68 -16.71
N SER A 65 0.64 -9.58 -15.97
CA SER A 65 1.67 -8.60 -16.35
C SER A 65 3.07 -9.20 -16.46
N ASP A 66 3.42 -10.13 -15.57
CA ASP A 66 4.70 -10.84 -15.57
C ASP A 66 4.77 -11.92 -16.66
N GLY A 67 3.67 -12.63 -16.90
CA GLY A 67 3.55 -13.60 -17.99
C GLY A 67 3.65 -12.96 -19.38
N LEU A 68 3.22 -11.71 -19.52
CA LEU A 68 3.33 -10.90 -20.74
C LEU A 68 4.64 -10.09 -20.82
N GLY A 69 5.52 -10.18 -19.82
CA GLY A 69 6.79 -9.43 -19.78
C GLY A 69 6.66 -7.91 -19.57
N ILE A 70 5.50 -7.43 -19.11
CA ILE A 70 5.26 -6.02 -18.76
C ILE A 70 5.95 -5.69 -17.43
N THR A 71 5.93 -6.63 -16.50
CA THR A 71 6.63 -6.55 -15.22
C THR A 71 7.65 -7.70 -15.10
N PRO A 72 8.68 -7.57 -14.25
CA PRO A 72 9.59 -8.68 -13.97
C PRO A 72 8.84 -9.92 -13.49
N GLY A 73 9.10 -11.05 -14.14
CA GLY A 73 8.49 -12.36 -13.83
C GLY A 73 9.52 -13.39 -13.35
N ASN A 74 9.11 -14.66 -13.34
CA ASN A 74 9.99 -15.77 -12.96
C ASN A 74 11.16 -15.91 -13.97
N PRO A 75 12.42 -15.73 -13.55
CA PRO A 75 13.58 -15.78 -14.44
C PRO A 75 13.88 -17.18 -15.00
N LEU A 76 13.28 -18.24 -14.43
CA LEU A 76 13.49 -19.63 -14.86
C LEU A 76 12.39 -20.15 -15.79
N ASN A 77 11.52 -19.27 -16.29
CA ASN A 77 10.48 -19.61 -17.25
C ASN A 77 11.06 -19.82 -18.65
N LEU A 78 10.63 -20.89 -19.34
CA LEU A 78 10.92 -21.11 -20.76
C LEU A 78 9.66 -20.82 -21.58
N ILE A 79 9.79 -19.90 -22.54
CA ILE A 79 8.75 -19.57 -23.50
C ILE A 79 9.34 -19.86 -24.89
N GLN A 80 8.61 -20.64 -25.68
CA GLN A 80 8.98 -20.99 -27.05
C GLN A 80 7.99 -20.35 -28.02
N ALA A 81 8.49 -19.90 -29.15
CA ALA A 81 7.70 -19.42 -30.27
C ALA A 81 7.94 -20.35 -31.47
N SER A 82 6.91 -20.60 -32.26
CA SER A 82 7.03 -21.37 -33.50
C SER A 82 7.94 -20.65 -34.50
N ASP A 83 8.85 -21.38 -35.13
CA ASP A 83 9.81 -20.86 -36.10
C ASP A 83 9.30 -20.97 -37.55
N THR A 84 8.37 -21.91 -37.81
CA THR A 84 7.84 -22.18 -39.15
C THR A 84 6.31 -22.17 -39.18
N ALA A 85 5.74 -21.94 -40.36
CA ALA A 85 4.30 -21.98 -40.57
C ALA A 85 3.70 -23.39 -40.31
N ASP A 86 4.44 -24.45 -40.66
CA ASP A 86 4.01 -25.83 -40.41
C ASP A 86 3.97 -26.15 -38.91
N GLU A 87 4.97 -25.69 -38.16
CA GLU A 87 4.98 -25.81 -36.70
C GLU A 87 3.85 -25.01 -36.06
N ALA A 88 3.64 -23.76 -36.49
CA ALA A 88 2.54 -22.93 -36.02
C ALA A 88 1.18 -23.60 -36.29
N ALA A 89 1.00 -24.20 -37.47
CA ALA A 89 -0.22 -24.93 -37.82
C ALA A 89 -0.42 -26.16 -36.93
N MET A 90 0.63 -26.95 -36.68
CA MET A 90 0.57 -28.13 -35.81
C MET A 90 0.21 -27.75 -34.36
N LEU A 91 0.87 -26.75 -33.78
CA LEU A 91 0.60 -26.29 -32.42
C LEU A 91 -0.79 -25.66 -32.29
N SER A 92 -1.22 -24.94 -33.34
CA SER A 92 -2.56 -24.37 -33.42
C SER A 92 -3.64 -25.46 -33.44
N GLN A 93 -3.45 -26.56 -34.17
CA GLN A 93 -4.39 -27.68 -34.19
C GLN A 93 -4.48 -28.36 -32.81
N TRP A 94 -3.34 -28.52 -32.12
CA TRP A 94 -3.33 -29.01 -30.75
C TRP A 94 -4.13 -28.09 -29.81
N PHE A 95 -3.94 -26.77 -29.91
CA PHE A 95 -4.71 -25.79 -29.14
C PHE A 95 -6.22 -25.90 -29.43
N ASP A 96 -6.60 -26.00 -30.70
CA ASP A 96 -8.01 -26.11 -31.10
C ASP A 96 -8.67 -27.38 -30.55
N MET A 97 -7.93 -28.50 -30.50
CA MET A 97 -8.41 -29.73 -29.87
C MET A 97 -8.68 -29.53 -28.38
N GLN A 98 -7.77 -28.86 -27.66
CA GLN A 98 -7.98 -28.56 -26.24
C GLN A 98 -9.14 -27.58 -26.04
N TRP A 99 -9.20 -26.50 -26.82
CA TRP A 99 -10.26 -25.50 -26.79
C TRP A 99 -11.64 -26.11 -27.04
N ASN A 100 -11.75 -26.98 -28.05
CA ASN A 100 -12.99 -27.65 -28.41
C ASN A 100 -13.42 -28.72 -27.39
N SER A 101 -12.49 -29.22 -26.56
CA SER A 101 -12.84 -30.13 -25.46
C SER A 101 -13.47 -29.43 -24.26
N LEU A 102 -13.31 -28.10 -24.14
CA LEU A 102 -13.88 -27.32 -23.05
C LEU A 102 -15.39 -27.12 -23.24
N PRO A 103 -16.18 -27.10 -22.15
CA PRO A 103 -17.59 -26.74 -22.21
C PRO A 103 -17.78 -25.38 -22.87
N HIS A 104 -18.74 -25.31 -23.80
CA HIS A 104 -19.18 -24.08 -24.41
C HIS A 104 -20.50 -23.66 -23.74
N ASP A 105 -20.37 -22.98 -22.60
CA ASP A 105 -21.50 -22.48 -21.82
C ASP A 105 -21.48 -20.96 -21.70
N GLU A 106 -22.58 -20.32 -22.10
CA GLU A 106 -22.77 -18.87 -21.96
C GLU A 106 -22.69 -18.41 -20.50
N ALA A 107 -23.00 -19.29 -19.54
CA ALA A 107 -22.90 -19.01 -18.12
C ALA A 107 -21.46 -18.66 -17.68
N SER A 108 -20.45 -19.38 -18.18
CA SER A 108 -19.04 -19.08 -17.91
C SER A 108 -18.61 -17.72 -18.44
N LYS A 109 -19.04 -17.37 -19.67
CA LYS A 109 -18.78 -16.05 -20.24
C LYS A 109 -19.45 -14.95 -19.43
N GLN A 110 -20.71 -15.17 -19.02
CA GLN A 110 -21.46 -14.22 -18.22
C GLN A 110 -20.82 -14.01 -16.84
N ALA A 111 -20.40 -15.06 -16.15
CA ALA A 111 -19.71 -14.96 -14.86
C ALA A 111 -18.37 -14.22 -14.95
N PHE A 112 -17.62 -14.41 -16.05
CA PHE A 112 -16.40 -13.65 -16.32
C PHE A 112 -16.69 -12.16 -16.52
N ILE A 113 -17.72 -11.83 -17.30
CA ILE A 113 -18.15 -10.44 -17.52
C ILE A 113 -18.62 -9.80 -16.21
N GLU A 114 -19.43 -10.49 -15.41
CA GLU A 114 -19.91 -10.00 -14.10
C GLU A 114 -18.76 -9.70 -13.13
N SER A 115 -17.71 -10.52 -13.15
CA SER A 115 -16.50 -10.27 -12.37
C SER A 115 -15.80 -8.97 -12.80
N LEU A 116 -15.72 -8.71 -14.11
CA LEU A 116 -15.16 -7.46 -14.64
C LEU A 116 -16.06 -6.26 -14.33
N GLU A 117 -17.37 -6.42 -14.40
CA GLU A 117 -18.34 -5.36 -14.06
C GLU A 117 -18.30 -5.01 -12.58
N THR A 118 -18.12 -5.99 -11.71
CA THR A 118 -17.93 -5.78 -10.26
C THR A 118 -16.67 -4.95 -10.01
N LEU A 119 -15.58 -5.22 -10.73
CA LEU A 119 -14.36 -4.41 -10.67
C LEU A 119 -14.53 -3.00 -11.25
N ALA A 120 -15.45 -2.83 -12.20
CA ALA A 120 -15.75 -1.54 -12.83
C ALA A 120 -16.81 -0.71 -12.07
N ALA A 121 -17.49 -1.33 -11.10
CA ALA A 121 -18.59 -0.73 -10.36
C ALA A 121 -18.13 0.49 -9.53
N ASP A 122 -19.06 1.41 -9.30
CA ASP A 122 -18.85 2.50 -8.36
C ASP A 122 -18.81 1.96 -6.93
N CYS A 123 -17.75 2.29 -6.20
CA CYS A 123 -17.74 2.15 -4.75
C CYS A 123 -18.26 3.42 -4.12
N SER A 124 -19.16 3.28 -3.13
CA SER A 124 -19.61 4.42 -2.34
C SER A 124 -18.39 5.11 -1.68
N PRO A 125 -18.25 6.44 -1.79
CA PRO A 125 -17.18 7.17 -1.12
C PRO A 125 -17.15 6.90 0.38
N PHE A 126 -18.33 6.70 1.00
CA PHE A 126 -18.43 6.36 2.41
C PHE A 126 -17.82 4.99 2.74
N THR A 127 -18.02 3.98 1.89
CA THR A 127 -17.43 2.66 2.08
C THR A 127 -15.91 2.72 2.01
N LEU A 128 -15.35 3.47 1.04
CA LEU A 128 -13.90 3.68 0.94
C LEU A 128 -13.36 4.39 2.18
N TYR A 129 -14.02 5.46 2.62
CA TYR A 129 -13.66 6.17 3.84
C TYR A 129 -13.68 5.27 5.07
N ALA A 130 -14.75 4.50 5.27
CA ALA A 130 -14.89 3.58 6.40
C ALA A 130 -13.83 2.48 6.38
N LEU A 131 -13.50 1.92 5.21
CA LEU A 131 -12.44 0.92 5.06
C LEU A 131 -11.05 1.50 5.36
N ILE A 132 -10.77 2.72 4.89
CA ILE A 132 -9.50 3.41 5.20
C ILE A 132 -9.38 3.65 6.69
N LEU A 133 -10.42 4.19 7.34
CA LEU A 133 -10.42 4.37 8.79
C LEU A 133 -10.25 3.04 9.52
N SER A 134 -11.01 2.02 9.12
CA SER A 134 -10.91 0.69 9.73
C SER A 134 -9.49 0.14 9.63
N HIS A 135 -8.83 0.28 8.48
CA HIS A 135 -7.46 -0.20 8.31
C HIS A 135 -6.42 0.66 9.05
N LEU A 136 -6.62 1.98 9.11
CA LEU A 136 -5.73 2.90 9.80
C LEU A 136 -5.81 2.71 11.32
N PHE A 137 -6.99 2.39 11.84
CA PHE A 137 -7.24 2.21 13.27
C PHE A 137 -7.31 0.75 13.72
N SER A 138 -7.27 -0.24 12.82
CA SER A 138 -7.32 -1.67 13.20
C SER A 138 -6.14 -2.12 14.05
N HIS A 139 -5.04 -1.35 14.05
CA HIS A 139 -3.85 -1.61 14.86
C HIS A 139 -3.60 -0.52 15.92
N ALA A 140 -4.47 0.49 16.02
CA ALA A 140 -4.26 1.61 16.94
C ALA A 140 -4.43 1.22 18.40
N GLU A 141 -5.26 0.21 18.71
CA GLU A 141 -5.45 -0.26 20.10
C GLU A 141 -4.24 -1.03 20.64
N ASP A 142 -3.47 -1.72 19.77
CA ASP A 142 -2.26 -2.46 20.18
C ASP A 142 -0.99 -1.58 20.19
N GLU A 143 -0.94 -0.52 19.38
CA GLU A 143 0.23 0.37 19.28
C GLU A 143 0.23 1.55 20.27
N MET A 144 -0.89 1.88 20.92
CA MET A 144 -0.98 3.04 21.83
C MET A 144 -1.11 2.66 23.30
N ASP A 145 -0.49 1.55 23.74
CA ASP A 145 -0.38 1.25 25.16
C ASP A 145 0.58 2.26 25.83
N GLU A 146 -0.01 3.26 26.47
CA GLU A 146 0.63 4.33 27.23
C GLU A 146 1.62 3.81 28.28
N GLU A 147 1.43 2.59 28.81
CA GLU A 147 2.35 1.97 29.78
C GLU A 147 3.55 1.27 29.13
N ARG A 148 3.37 0.75 27.91
CA ARG A 148 4.43 0.09 27.15
C ARG A 148 5.42 1.09 26.56
N ILE A 149 4.92 2.20 26.03
CA ILE A 149 5.72 3.21 25.34
C ILE A 149 6.42 4.14 26.34
N VAL A 150 5.65 4.71 27.27
CA VAL A 150 6.20 5.62 28.27
C VAL A 150 6.63 4.79 29.47
N LYS A 151 7.91 4.38 29.49
CA LYS A 151 8.52 3.70 30.63
C LYS A 151 8.15 4.42 31.94
N SER A 152 7.25 3.83 32.71
CA SER A 152 6.73 4.38 33.97
C SER A 152 7.85 4.76 34.95
N ALA A 153 8.98 4.05 34.87
CA ALA A 153 10.20 4.29 35.65
C ALA A 153 10.87 5.66 35.38
N THR A 154 10.58 6.33 34.27
CA THR A 154 11.14 7.68 33.98
C THR A 154 10.57 8.77 34.90
N GLY A 155 9.43 8.52 35.55
CA GLY A 155 8.78 9.50 36.42
C GLY A 155 8.13 10.67 35.68
N ILE A 156 8.06 10.66 34.34
CA ILE A 156 7.49 11.76 33.56
C ILE A 156 6.04 12.09 33.96
N ARG A 157 5.24 11.09 34.33
CA ARG A 157 3.85 11.25 34.78
C ARG A 157 3.71 12.17 36.01
N ASN A 158 4.77 12.28 36.82
CA ASN A 158 4.80 13.11 38.01
C ASN A 158 5.19 14.57 37.74
N THR A 159 5.71 14.86 36.54
CA THR A 159 6.16 16.20 36.15
C THR A 159 4.99 17.18 35.99
N LEU A 160 5.27 18.46 36.24
CA LEU A 160 4.28 19.53 36.07
C LEU A 160 3.82 19.66 34.61
N VAL A 161 4.74 19.45 33.66
CA VAL A 161 4.45 19.53 32.23
C VAL A 161 3.42 18.46 31.84
N TRP A 162 3.65 17.20 32.23
CA TRP A 162 2.73 16.11 31.94
C TRP A 162 1.33 16.32 32.53
N LYS A 163 1.27 16.78 33.79
CA LYS A 163 0.00 17.06 34.48
C LYS A 163 -0.82 18.18 33.84
N LYS A 164 -0.17 19.08 33.09
CA LYS A 164 -0.83 20.17 32.36
C LYS A 164 -1.36 19.76 30.98
N LEU A 165 -0.99 18.59 30.46
CA LEU A 165 -1.45 18.11 29.16
C LEU A 165 -2.89 17.62 29.20
N TYR A 166 -3.68 18.01 28.19
CA TYR A 166 -4.96 17.39 27.88
C TYR A 166 -4.77 15.96 27.39
N LYS A 167 -5.83 15.14 27.44
CA LYS A 167 -5.77 13.72 27.05
C LYS A 167 -5.17 13.52 25.65
N PHE A 168 -5.70 14.23 24.65
CA PHE A 168 -5.22 14.13 23.26
C PHE A 168 -3.74 14.54 23.09
N GLN A 169 -3.26 15.49 23.89
CA GLN A 169 -1.85 15.91 23.86
C GLN A 169 -0.95 14.83 24.46
N ARG A 170 -1.43 14.12 25.51
CA ARG A 170 -0.68 12.98 26.06
C ARG A 170 -0.57 11.88 25.02
N ASP A 171 -1.67 11.55 24.35
CA ASP A 171 -1.69 10.59 23.25
C ASP A 171 -0.69 10.99 22.15
N GLY A 172 -0.65 12.28 21.79
CA GLY A 172 0.32 12.84 20.84
C GLY A 172 1.77 12.71 21.31
N VAL A 173 2.07 13.00 22.58
CA VAL A 173 3.42 12.87 23.17
C VAL A 173 3.86 11.41 23.23
N VAL A 174 2.98 10.49 23.64
CA VAL A 174 3.23 9.04 23.67
C VAL A 174 3.57 8.56 22.27
N GLY A 175 2.75 8.90 21.28
CA GLY A 175 2.99 8.54 19.89
C GLY A 175 4.24 9.17 19.29
N ALA A 176 4.65 10.36 19.77
CA ALA A 176 5.90 10.99 19.34
C ALA A 176 7.13 10.26 19.91
N ILE A 177 7.09 9.86 21.19
CA ILE A 177 8.16 9.10 21.84
C ILE A 177 8.33 7.73 21.15
N ASP A 178 7.23 7.00 20.90
CA ASP A 178 7.29 5.70 20.21
C ASP A 178 7.96 5.82 18.82
N LYS A 179 7.53 6.82 18.03
CA LYS A 179 8.10 7.04 16.69
C LYS A 179 9.57 7.45 16.74
N LEU A 180 9.97 8.26 17.73
CA LEU A 180 11.38 8.61 17.94
C LEU A 180 12.22 7.38 18.26
N ASP A 181 11.75 6.51 19.16
CA ASP A 181 12.46 5.28 19.54
C ASP A 181 12.51 4.25 18.39
N ARG A 182 11.45 4.13 17.57
CA ARG A 182 11.36 3.16 16.46
C ARG A 182 12.05 3.61 15.18
N PHE A 183 11.91 4.88 14.82
CA PHE A 183 12.31 5.40 13.50
C PHE A 183 13.39 6.47 13.55
N GLY A 184 13.80 6.93 14.74
CA GLY A 184 14.79 7.99 14.91
C GLY A 184 14.29 9.39 14.55
N GLY A 185 12.97 9.56 14.35
CA GLY A 185 12.38 10.84 13.95
C GLY A 185 10.85 10.86 14.07
N CYS A 186 10.30 12.04 14.36
CA CYS A 186 8.84 12.24 14.42
C CYS A 186 8.48 13.67 14.00
N ILE A 187 7.30 13.82 13.38
CA ILE A 187 6.68 15.11 13.08
C ILE A 187 5.38 15.20 13.88
N ILE A 188 5.25 16.23 14.72
CA ILE A 188 4.00 16.58 15.41
C ILE A 188 3.31 17.68 14.59
N ALA A 189 2.16 17.36 14.00
CA ALA A 189 1.47 18.20 13.02
C ALA A 189 0.03 18.56 13.44
N ASP A 190 -0.20 18.72 14.74
CA ASP A 190 -1.51 19.10 15.28
C ASP A 190 -1.97 20.48 14.77
N SER A 191 -3.28 20.70 14.78
CA SER A 191 -3.90 21.96 14.35
C SER A 191 -3.38 23.19 15.12
N VAL A 192 -3.61 24.38 14.56
CA VAL A 192 -3.20 25.65 15.17
C VAL A 192 -3.94 25.86 16.50
N GLY A 193 -3.22 26.28 17.54
CA GLY A 193 -3.81 26.53 18.86
C GLY A 193 -3.93 25.31 19.78
N LEU A 194 -3.68 24.09 19.31
CA LEU A 194 -3.79 22.86 20.12
C LEU A 194 -2.63 22.61 21.08
N GLY A 195 -1.62 23.49 21.12
CA GLY A 195 -0.58 23.41 22.14
C GLY A 195 0.62 22.53 21.82
N LYS A 196 1.01 22.37 20.54
CA LYS A 196 2.23 21.67 20.09
C LYS A 196 3.51 22.01 20.89
N THR A 197 3.65 23.25 21.38
CA THR A 197 4.78 23.63 22.23
C THR A 197 4.79 22.85 23.55
N PHE A 198 3.62 22.64 24.17
CA PHE A 198 3.50 21.87 25.41
C PHE A 198 3.79 20.38 25.17
N GLU A 199 3.35 19.83 24.05
CA GLU A 199 3.70 18.46 23.63
C GLU A 199 5.21 18.32 23.45
N ALA A 200 5.83 19.25 22.72
CA ALA A 200 7.27 19.28 22.53
C ALA A 200 8.03 19.40 23.86
N LEU A 201 7.58 20.23 24.80
CA LEU A 201 8.16 20.33 26.14
C LEU A 201 8.07 19.02 26.92
N ALA A 202 6.97 18.28 26.78
CA ALA A 202 6.82 16.98 27.42
C ALA A 202 7.77 15.93 26.83
N VAL A 203 7.91 15.90 25.49
CA VAL A 203 8.90 15.06 24.80
C VAL A 203 10.32 15.41 25.24
N ILE A 204 10.67 16.70 25.26
CA ILE A 204 11.98 17.17 25.74
C ILE A 204 12.22 16.69 27.17
N LYS A 205 11.24 16.87 28.06
CA LYS A 205 11.37 16.48 29.46
C LYS A 205 11.55 14.96 29.63
N TYR A 206 10.91 14.16 28.78
CA TYR A 206 11.08 12.71 28.77
C TYR A 206 12.54 12.31 28.54
N PHE A 207 13.18 12.89 27.52
CA PHE A 207 14.56 12.61 27.16
C PHE A 207 15.55 13.23 28.16
N GLU A 208 15.26 14.42 28.70
CA GLU A 208 16.05 15.00 29.82
C GLU A 208 16.08 14.08 31.04
N LEU A 209 14.94 13.50 31.43
CA LEU A 209 14.85 12.56 32.57
C LEU A 209 15.65 11.27 32.33
N ARG A 210 16.03 10.99 31.09
CA ARG A 210 16.90 9.88 30.68
C ARG A 210 18.36 10.29 30.50
N ASN A 211 18.71 11.52 30.89
CA ASN A 211 20.03 12.15 30.73
C ASN A 211 20.46 12.37 29.26
N ASP A 212 19.51 12.47 28.34
CA ASP A 212 19.82 12.82 26.95
C ASP A 212 20.04 14.33 26.78
N ARG A 213 20.88 14.69 25.81
CA ARG A 213 21.16 16.10 25.49
C ARG A 213 20.16 16.61 24.47
N VAL A 214 19.52 17.73 24.78
CA VAL A 214 18.48 18.34 23.93
C VAL A 214 18.96 19.66 23.35
N LEU A 215 18.68 19.87 22.06
CA LEU A 215 18.86 21.14 21.36
C LEU A 215 17.52 21.60 20.78
N VAL A 216 17.08 22.80 21.16
CA VAL A 216 15.86 23.41 20.61
C VAL A 216 16.23 24.48 19.59
N LEU A 217 15.79 24.27 18.35
CA LEU A 217 15.91 25.26 17.27
C LEU A 217 14.55 25.92 17.07
N CYS A 218 14.49 27.24 17.21
CA CYS A 218 13.27 28.01 17.03
C CYS A 218 13.53 29.35 16.32
N PRO A 219 12.53 29.92 15.62
CA PRO A 219 12.63 31.26 15.05
C PRO A 219 12.93 32.31 16.13
N LYS A 220 13.70 33.36 15.78
CA LYS A 220 14.13 34.44 16.71
C LYS A 220 12.99 35.00 17.58
N ARG A 221 11.79 35.14 17.01
CA ARG A 221 10.61 35.69 17.71
C ARG A 221 10.06 34.80 18.83
N LEU A 222 10.33 33.50 18.81
CA LEU A 222 9.83 32.55 19.81
C LEU A 222 10.88 32.23 20.87
N ARG A 223 12.11 32.75 20.75
CA ARG A 223 13.22 32.44 21.64
C ARG A 223 12.88 32.65 23.12
N ASP A 224 12.31 33.82 23.43
CA ASP A 224 12.00 34.20 24.81
C ASP A 224 10.91 33.31 25.42
N ASN A 225 9.90 32.95 24.60
CA ASN A 225 8.86 32.01 25.00
C ASN A 225 9.46 30.66 25.41
N TRP A 226 10.36 30.10 24.59
CA TRP A 226 10.99 28.82 24.89
C TRP A 226 11.89 28.88 26.13
N THR A 227 12.61 29.98 26.37
CA THR A 227 13.44 30.11 27.59
C THR A 227 12.60 30.17 28.87
N LEU A 228 11.46 30.88 28.86
CA LEU A 228 10.55 30.93 30.02
C LEU A 228 10.00 29.55 30.36
N TYR A 229 9.67 28.74 29.35
CA TYR A 229 9.15 27.40 29.58
C TYR A 229 10.20 26.44 30.12
N VAL A 230 11.45 26.55 29.69
CA VAL A 230 12.56 25.73 30.21
C VAL A 230 12.82 26.07 31.68
N GLU A 231 12.87 27.37 32.04
CA GLU A 231 13.08 27.83 33.42
C GLU A 231 11.92 27.45 34.37
N SER A 232 10.69 27.36 33.85
CA SER A 232 9.53 26.93 34.63
C SER A 232 9.54 25.43 35.01
N VAL A 233 10.52 24.66 34.49
CA VAL A 233 10.69 23.24 34.76
C VAL A 233 11.94 23.05 35.64
N PRO A 234 11.79 22.66 36.93
CA PRO A 234 12.93 22.51 37.84
C PRO A 234 13.98 21.51 37.30
N GLY A 235 15.26 21.92 37.29
CA GLY A 235 16.41 21.08 36.96
C GLY A 235 16.93 21.14 35.52
N SER A 236 16.46 22.08 34.69
CA SER A 236 16.96 22.29 33.33
C SER A 236 18.04 23.39 33.28
N GLU A 237 19.26 23.05 32.83
CA GLU A 237 20.29 24.06 32.54
C GLU A 237 20.24 24.44 31.06
N ALA A 238 19.55 25.53 30.73
CA ALA A 238 19.53 26.07 29.37
C ALA A 238 20.86 26.82 29.07
N LYS A 239 21.85 26.13 28.49
CA LYS A 239 23.02 26.84 27.95
C LYS A 239 22.64 27.62 26.69
N ARG A 240 22.68 28.96 26.81
CA ARG A 240 22.54 29.86 25.66
C ARG A 240 23.75 29.70 24.73
N ILE A 241 23.53 29.11 23.56
CA ILE A 241 24.48 29.18 22.45
C ILE A 241 24.05 30.41 21.62
N PRO A 242 24.86 31.50 21.57
CA PRO A 242 24.61 32.57 20.63
C PRO A 242 24.81 32.04 19.20
N ALA A 243 23.84 32.34 18.33
CA ALA A 243 23.99 32.18 16.89
C ALA A 243 24.82 33.33 16.33
#